data_AF-A0A219LUV9-F1
#
_entry.id   AF-A0A219LUV9-F1
#
_cell.length_a   1.000
_cell.length_b   1.000
_cell.length_c   1.000
_cell.angle_alpha   90.00
_cell.angle_beta   90.00
_cell.angle_gamma   90.00
#
_symmetry.space_group_name_H-M   'P 1'
#
loop_
_entity.id
_entity.type
_entity.pdbx_description
1 polymer ?
#
loop_
_entity_poly.entity_id
_entity_poly.type
_entity_poly.pdbx_seq_one_letter_code
_entity_poly.pdbx_strand_id
1 'polypeptide(L)'
;MWFFEKGSKLLTPYYSVMGLMFCVVLLSMFFMGLACVVSQKWRYESDKLTSFECGFDPMSSSRIPFSLRFFLLALLFLVFDLELILLFPYIFSVSCCYSSMSVLSKIWGFVFLVILVGGLVHELNEGTLDWEMDD
;
A
#
# COMPACT_ATOMS: atom_id res chain seq x y z
N MET A 1 30.93 23.11 12.90
CA MET A 1 31.51 22.10 11.98
C MET A 1 30.91 20.71 12.22
N TRP A 2 30.95 20.18 13.44
CA TRP A 2 30.40 18.86 13.81
C TRP A 2 28.89 18.66 13.51
N PHE A 3 28.06 19.70 13.67
CA PHE A 3 26.62 19.65 13.35
C PHE A 3 26.35 19.55 11.84
N PHE A 4 27.15 20.22 11.02
CA PHE A 4 27.00 20.21 9.55
C PHE A 4 27.45 18.86 8.95
N GLU A 5 28.49 18.26 9.53
CA GLU A 5 29.02 16.96 9.11
C GLU A 5 28.10 15.78 9.51
N LYS A 6 27.35 15.92 10.62
CA LYS A 6 26.33 14.93 11.03
C LYS A 6 25.05 15.06 10.20
N GLY A 7 24.68 16.29 9.82
CA GLY A 7 23.59 16.56 8.88
C GLY A 7 23.86 15.98 7.49
N SER A 8 25.06 16.18 6.93
CA SER A 8 25.41 15.62 5.63
C SER A 8 25.39 14.08 5.61
N LYS A 9 25.85 13.42 6.67
CA LYS A 9 25.80 11.94 6.82
C LYS A 9 24.38 11.36 6.95
N LEU A 10 23.41 12.15 7.40
CA LEU A 10 21.98 11.76 7.43
C LEU A 10 21.29 12.00 6.09
N LEU A 11 21.76 12.97 5.30
CA LEU A 11 21.20 13.32 3.99
C LEU A 11 21.74 12.44 2.86
N THR A 12 22.94 11.86 2.98
CA THR A 12 23.50 10.94 1.98
C THR A 12 22.60 9.75 1.60
N PRO A 13 21.94 9.02 2.53
CA PRO A 13 21.01 7.95 2.16
C PRO A 13 19.74 8.47 1.49
N TYR A 14 19.28 9.68 1.85
CA TYR A 14 18.12 10.29 1.21
C TYR A 14 18.40 10.64 -0.24
N TYR A 15 19.53 11.31 -0.50
CA TYR A 15 19.95 11.64 -1.88
C TYR A 15 20.23 10.39 -2.72
N SER A 16 20.79 9.31 -2.15
CA SER A 16 21.02 8.08 -2.90
C SER A 16 19.71 7.37 -3.27
N VAL A 17 18.72 7.34 -2.37
CA VAL A 17 17.39 6.78 -2.65
C VAL A 17 16.65 7.60 -3.70
N MET A 18 16.66 8.93 -3.60
CA MET A 18 16.08 9.80 -4.63
C MET A 18 16.72 9.57 -6.00
N GLY A 19 18.05 9.43 -6.05
CA GLY A 19 18.77 9.13 -7.29
C GLY A 19 18.36 7.79 -7.89
N LEU A 20 18.20 6.74 -7.06
CA LEU A 20 17.76 5.43 -7.52
C LEU A 20 16.33 5.47 -8.08
N MET A 21 15.40 6.14 -7.39
CA MET A 21 14.02 6.30 -7.87
C MET A 21 13.96 7.00 -9.23
N PHE A 22 14.77 8.06 -9.41
CA PHE A 22 14.87 8.77 -10.68
C PHE A 22 15.42 7.88 -11.79
N CYS A 23 16.48 7.10 -11.52
CA CYS A 23 17.04 6.14 -12.47
C CYS A 23 16.02 5.09 -12.92
N VAL A 24 15.20 4.56 -12.00
CA VAL A 24 14.16 3.56 -12.32
C VAL A 24 13.11 4.16 -13.25
N VAL A 25 12.65 5.39 -13.00
CA VAL A 25 11.68 6.09 -13.86
C VAL A 25 12.28 6.38 -15.24
N LEU A 26 13.54 6.81 -15.32
CA LEU A 26 14.20 7.02 -16.62
C LEU A 26 14.34 5.72 -17.40
N LEU A 27 14.70 4.63 -16.72
CA LEU A 27 14.85 3.32 -17.34
C LEU A 27 13.52 2.79 -17.87
N SER A 28 12.42 2.93 -17.11
CA SER A 28 11.10 2.52 -17.57
C SER A 28 10.61 3.33 -18.76
N MET A 29 10.84 4.65 -18.76
CA MET A 29 10.55 5.53 -19.90
C MET A 29 11.39 5.18 -21.13
N PHE A 30 12.67 4.84 -20.94
CA PHE A 30 13.55 4.40 -22.01
C PHE A 30 13.05 3.09 -22.65
N PHE A 31 12.72 2.08 -21.84
CA PHE A 31 12.17 0.83 -22.35
C PHE A 31 10.81 1.00 -23.02
N MET A 32 9.92 1.83 -22.48
CA MET A 32 8.65 2.18 -23.11
C MET A 32 8.87 2.89 -24.47
N GLY A 33 9.83 3.81 -24.53
CA GLY A 33 10.21 4.49 -25.78
C GLY A 33 10.74 3.53 -26.83
N LEU A 34 11.65 2.62 -26.46
CA LEU A 34 12.15 1.57 -27.35
C LEU A 34 11.02 0.66 -27.84
N ALA A 35 10.12 0.24 -26.95
CA ALA A 35 8.96 -0.58 -27.32
C ALA A 35 8.05 0.13 -28.32
N CYS A 36 7.83 1.44 -28.15
CA CYS A 36 7.06 2.26 -29.09
C CYS A 36 7.74 2.37 -30.47
N VAL A 37 9.05 2.58 -30.51
CA VAL A 37 9.82 2.69 -31.77
C VAL A 37 9.90 1.35 -32.51
N VAL A 38 10.12 0.24 -31.79
CA VAL A 38 10.18 -1.11 -32.36
C VAL A 38 8.80 -1.60 -32.80
N SER A 39 7.74 -1.17 -32.12
CA SER A 39 6.37 -1.54 -32.46
C SER A 39 6.01 -1.09 -33.88
N GLN A 40 5.64 -2.05 -34.74
CA GLN A 40 5.16 -1.77 -36.10
C GLN A 40 3.69 -1.35 -36.16
N LYS A 41 3.07 -0.99 -35.02
CA LYS A 41 1.64 -0.62 -34.90
C LYS A 41 1.31 0.80 -35.40
N TRP A 42 1.94 1.24 -36.49
CA TRP A 42 1.62 2.54 -37.13
C TRP A 42 0.28 2.52 -37.88
N ARG A 43 -0.27 1.33 -38.16
CA ARG A 43 -1.58 1.18 -38.79
C ARG A 43 -2.67 1.15 -37.73
N TYR A 44 -3.48 2.20 -37.71
CA TYR A 44 -4.68 2.31 -36.91
C TYR A 44 -5.75 1.37 -37.49
N GLU A 45 -5.99 0.24 -36.84
CA GLU A 45 -7.07 -0.67 -37.19
C GLU A 45 -8.12 -0.62 -36.07
N SER A 46 -9.29 -0.07 -36.40
CA SER A 46 -10.39 0.13 -35.44
C SER A 46 -10.80 -1.15 -34.71
N ASP A 47 -10.71 -2.30 -35.38
CA ASP A 47 -11.06 -3.62 -34.84
C ASP A 47 -10.08 -4.12 -33.77
N LYS A 48 -8.87 -3.54 -33.68
CA LYS A 48 -7.91 -3.82 -32.60
C LYS A 48 -8.12 -2.94 -31.37
N LEU A 49 -8.97 -1.91 -31.49
CA LEU A 49 -9.28 -0.96 -30.42
C LEU A 49 -10.63 -1.26 -29.76
N THR A 50 -11.40 -2.21 -30.29
CA THR A 50 -12.62 -2.70 -29.65
C THR A 50 -12.30 -3.52 -28.41
N SER A 51 -13.19 -3.48 -27.43
CA SER A 51 -13.10 -4.29 -26.21
C SER A 51 -12.89 -5.78 -26.53
N PHE A 52 -12.12 -6.46 -25.68
CA PHE A 52 -11.78 -7.87 -25.86
C PHE A 52 -12.95 -8.78 -25.47
N GLU A 53 -14.04 -8.70 -26.24
CA GLU A 53 -15.22 -9.55 -26.12
C GLU A 53 -15.72 -9.93 -27.51
N CYS A 54 -14.83 -10.39 -28.40
CA CYS A 54 -15.19 -10.95 -29.72
C CYS A 54 -16.23 -10.13 -30.52
N GLY A 55 -16.16 -8.79 -30.49
CA GLY A 55 -17.09 -7.92 -31.24
C GLY A 55 -18.49 -7.79 -30.63
N PHE A 56 -18.71 -8.25 -29.39
CA PHE A 56 -19.90 -7.93 -28.62
C PHE A 56 -19.74 -6.57 -27.92
N ASP A 57 -20.78 -5.76 -27.96
CA ASP A 57 -20.87 -4.59 -27.07
C ASP A 57 -20.89 -5.11 -25.62
N PRO A 58 -20.12 -4.50 -24.70
CA PRO A 58 -20.05 -4.97 -23.32
C PRO A 58 -21.46 -5.09 -22.74
N MET A 59 -21.85 -6.29 -22.31
CA MET A 59 -23.23 -6.66 -22.00
C MET A 59 -23.87 -5.91 -20.81
N SER A 60 -23.20 -4.94 -20.20
CA SER A 60 -23.84 -4.10 -19.21
C SER A 60 -23.15 -2.74 -19.08
N SER A 61 -23.96 -1.71 -18.86
CA SER A 61 -23.49 -0.42 -18.34
C SER A 61 -22.68 -0.69 -17.06
N SER A 62 -21.44 -0.23 -17.03
CA SER A 62 -20.48 -0.31 -15.90
C SER A 62 -20.92 0.43 -14.62
N ARG A 63 -22.22 0.70 -14.48
CA ARG A 63 -22.88 1.42 -13.37
C ARG A 63 -23.50 0.48 -12.34
N ILE A 64 -23.17 -0.81 -12.40
CA ILE A 64 -23.46 -1.70 -11.27
C ILE A 64 -22.45 -1.30 -10.19
N PRO A 65 -22.91 -0.92 -8.98
CA PRO A 65 -21.98 -0.56 -7.91
C PRO A 65 -21.06 -1.76 -7.66
N PHE A 66 -19.77 -1.46 -7.68
CA PHE A 66 -18.70 -2.36 -7.29
C PHE A 66 -19.00 -3.04 -5.95
N SER A 67 -18.53 -4.27 -5.74
CA SER A 67 -18.95 -5.07 -4.58
C SER A 67 -18.54 -4.38 -3.27
N LEU A 68 -19.48 -4.34 -2.31
CA LEU A 68 -19.27 -3.72 -0.99
C LEU A 68 -18.13 -4.37 -0.20
N ARG A 69 -17.77 -5.63 -0.55
CA ARG A 69 -16.67 -6.38 0.07
C ARG A 69 -15.33 -5.68 -0.10
N PHE A 70 -15.01 -5.20 -1.31
CA PHE A 70 -13.76 -4.46 -1.55
C PHE A 70 -13.72 -3.09 -0.83
N PHE A 71 -14.89 -2.47 -0.65
CA PHE A 71 -14.99 -1.24 0.13
C PHE A 71 -14.69 -1.50 1.62
N LEU A 72 -15.24 -2.56 2.20
CA LEU A 72 -14.99 -2.95 3.59
C LEU A 72 -13.52 -3.33 3.82
N LEU A 73 -12.89 -4.02 2.87
CA LEU A 73 -11.44 -4.29 2.89
C LEU A 73 -10.60 -3.01 2.90
N ALA A 74 -10.93 -2.02 2.06
CA ALA A 74 -10.22 -0.75 2.02
C ALA A 74 -10.40 0.04 3.33
N LEU A 75 -11.59 0.01 3.92
CA LEU A 75 -11.87 0.65 5.21
C LEU A 75 -11.10 -0.03 6.36
N LEU A 76 -11.07 -1.36 6.38
CA LEU A 76 -10.30 -2.13 7.37
C LEU A 76 -8.80 -1.83 7.27
N PHE A 77 -8.25 -1.82 6.05
CA PHE A 77 -6.84 -1.46 5.83
C PHE A 77 -6.55 -0.04 6.31
N LEU A 78 -7.42 0.93 6.01
CA LEU A 78 -7.25 2.32 6.43
C LEU A 78 -7.20 2.45 7.95
N VAL A 79 -8.10 1.79 8.67
CA VAL A 79 -8.13 1.84 10.15
C VAL A 79 -6.90 1.15 10.73
N PHE A 80 -6.54 -0.05 10.24
CA PHE A 80 -5.37 -0.77 10.72
C PHE A 80 -4.06 0.00 10.47
N ASP A 81 -3.94 0.69 9.33
CA ASP A 81 -2.77 1.53 9.02
C ASP A 81 -2.68 2.76 9.97
N LEU A 82 -3.82 3.33 10.34
CA LEU A 82 -3.90 4.39 11.38
C LEU A 82 -3.47 3.84 12.76
N GLU A 83 -3.90 2.64 13.11
CA GLU A 83 -3.52 2.05 14.39
C GLU A 83 -2.02 1.71 14.43
N LEU A 84 -1.44 1.30 13.30
CA LEU A 84 -0.01 1.01 13.19
C LEU A 84 0.87 2.25 13.32
N ILE A 85 0.45 3.40 12.76
CA ILE A 85 1.20 4.66 12.94
C ILE A 85 1.23 5.11 14.40
N LEU A 86 0.16 4.86 15.17
CA LEU A 86 0.11 5.14 16.60
C LEU A 86 0.97 4.16 17.42
N LEU A 87 1.07 2.91 16.96
CA LEU A 87 1.83 1.86 17.62
C LEU A 87 3.35 1.99 17.41
N PHE A 88 3.78 2.55 16.28
CA PHE A 88 5.20 2.74 15.94
C PHE A 88 6.03 3.50 17.02
N PRO A 89 5.62 4.69 17.50
CA PRO A 89 6.36 5.38 18.56
C PRO A 89 6.36 4.61 19.89
N TYR A 90 5.30 3.84 20.17
CA TYR A 90 5.24 2.99 21.36
C TYR A 90 6.28 1.88 21.29
N ILE A 91 6.40 1.15 20.16
CA ILE A 91 7.45 0.14 19.96
C ILE A 91 8.82 0.77 20.18
N PHE A 92 9.09 1.92 19.55
CA PHE A 92 10.38 2.59 19.68
C PHE A 92 10.72 2.92 21.14
N SER A 93 9.74 3.40 21.91
CA SER A 93 9.91 3.69 23.33
C SER A 93 10.22 2.44 24.16
N VAL A 94 9.54 1.33 23.86
CA VAL A 94 9.78 0.02 24.48
C VAL A 94 11.19 -0.48 24.14
N SER A 95 11.62 -0.39 22.88
CA SER A 95 12.95 -0.84 22.45
C SER A 95 14.09 -0.03 23.08
N CYS A 96 13.97 1.30 23.18
CA CYS A 96 15.04 2.15 23.71
C CYS A 96 15.07 2.23 25.24
N CYS A 97 13.92 2.18 25.91
CA CYS A 97 13.80 2.56 27.32
C CYS A 97 12.98 1.59 28.18
N TYR A 98 12.89 0.30 27.82
CA TYR A 98 12.04 -0.69 28.52
C TYR A 98 12.13 -0.68 30.05
N SER A 99 13.35 -0.60 30.60
CA SER A 99 13.60 -0.64 32.05
C SER A 99 13.14 0.64 32.75
N SER A 100 13.20 1.79 32.06
CA SER A 100 12.84 3.10 32.59
C SER A 100 11.35 3.44 32.41
N MET A 101 10.60 2.65 31.64
CA MET A 101 9.18 2.90 31.39
C MET A 101 8.34 2.62 32.64
N SER A 102 7.40 3.51 32.92
CA SER A 102 6.42 3.32 33.99
C SER A 102 5.57 2.07 33.74
N VAL A 103 5.25 1.36 34.81
CA VAL A 103 4.38 0.16 34.75
C VAL A 103 3.03 0.50 34.11
N LEU A 104 2.50 1.71 34.38
CA LEU A 104 1.27 2.20 33.78
C LEU A 104 1.34 2.27 32.25
N SER A 105 2.42 2.80 31.68
CA SER A 105 2.62 2.87 30.22
C SER A 105 2.69 1.49 29.57
N LYS A 106 3.29 0.50 30.26
CA LYS A 106 3.32 -0.89 29.80
C LYS A 106 1.91 -1.51 29.75
N ILE A 107 1.11 -1.26 30.79
CA ILE A 107 -0.27 -1.75 30.86
C ILE A 107 -1.12 -1.15 29.74
N TRP A 108 -1.06 0.18 29.54
CA TRP A 108 -1.82 0.83 28.46
C TRP A 108 -1.44 0.33 27.07
N GLY A 109 -0.14 0.13 26.80
CA GLY A 109 0.28 -0.43 25.52
C GLY A 109 -0.15 -1.88 25.32
N PHE A 110 -0.16 -2.69 26.39
CA PHE A 110 -0.71 -4.05 26.33
C PHE A 110 -2.22 -4.04 26.06
N VAL A 111 -2.98 -3.18 26.75
CA VAL A 111 -4.43 -3.02 26.51
C VAL A 111 -4.69 -2.59 25.07
N PHE A 112 -3.89 -1.66 24.55
CA PHE A 112 -3.98 -1.21 23.16
C PHE A 112 -3.74 -2.37 22.17
N LEU A 113 -2.74 -3.22 22.42
CA LEU A 113 -2.50 -4.44 21.61
C LEU A 113 -3.66 -5.44 21.68
N VAL A 114 -4.27 -5.62 22.86
CA VAL A 114 -5.42 -6.52 23.02
C VAL A 114 -6.62 -6.01 22.22
N ILE A 115 -6.85 -4.69 22.22
CA ILE A 115 -7.93 -4.07 21.44
C ILE A 115 -7.69 -4.29 19.93
N LEU A 116 -6.45 -4.11 19.46
CA LEU A 116 -6.08 -4.36 18.06
C LEU A 116 -6.38 -5.78 17.61
N VAL A 117 -5.87 -6.77 18.37
CA VAL A 117 -6.08 -8.18 18.04
C VAL A 117 -7.55 -8.56 18.19
N GLY A 118 -8.23 -8.05 19.22
CA GLY A 118 -9.65 -8.30 19.46
C GLY A 118 -10.54 -7.74 18.35
N GLY A 119 -10.28 -6.52 17.87
CA GLY A 119 -11.00 -5.92 16.75
C GLY A 119 -10.81 -6.71 15.46
N LEU A 120 -9.59 -7.15 15.16
CA LEU A 120 -9.31 -7.98 13.98
C LEU A 120 -10.02 -9.34 14.05
N VAL A 121 -10.01 -10.00 15.22
CA VAL A 121 -10.71 -11.28 15.41
C VAL A 121 -12.22 -11.12 15.28
N HIS A 122 -12.78 -10.01 15.77
CA HIS A 122 -14.20 -9.70 15.62
C HIS A 122 -14.60 -9.59 14.14
N GLU A 123 -13.86 -8.80 13.36
CA GLU A 123 -14.11 -8.62 11.92
C GLU A 123 -13.93 -9.93 11.12
N LEU A 124 -13.02 -10.81 11.53
CA LEU A 124 -12.85 -12.14 10.93
C LEU A 124 -14.04 -13.05 11.23
N ASN A 125 -14.58 -13.03 12.45
CA ASN A 125 -15.72 -13.86 12.84
C ASN A 125 -17.02 -13.45 12.15
N GLU A 126 -17.18 -12.17 11.79
CA GLU A 126 -18.35 -11.67 11.04
C GLU A 126 -18.37 -12.14 9.58
N GLY A 127 -17.34 -12.84 9.10
CA GLY A 127 -17.32 -13.43 7.76
C GLY A 127 -17.25 -12.40 6.63
N THR A 128 -17.03 -11.12 6.94
CA THR A 128 -16.83 -10.03 5.96
C THR A 128 -15.64 -10.31 5.01
N LEU A 129 -14.73 -11.17 5.45
CA LEU A 129 -13.49 -11.56 4.76
C LEU A 129 -13.56 -12.94 4.11
N ASP A 130 -14.64 -13.70 4.30
CA ASP A 130 -14.78 -15.02 3.67
C ASP A 130 -15.03 -14.86 2.17
N TRP A 131 -14.18 -15.53 1.41
CA TRP A 131 -14.34 -15.71 -0.01
C TRP A 131 -15.33 -16.87 -0.20
N GLU A 132 -16.51 -16.58 -0.73
CA GLU A 132 -17.19 -17.59 -1.52
C GLU A 132 -16.31 -17.77 -2.77
N MET A 133 -15.60 -18.89 -2.86
CA MET A 133 -15.36 -19.43 -4.20
C MET A 133 -16.73 -19.89 -4.64
N ASP A 134 -17.41 -19.02 -5.38
CA ASP A 134 -18.55 -19.41 -6.17
C ASP A 134 -18.05 -20.50 -7.15
N ASP A 135 -18.44 -21.75 -6.89
CA ASP A 135 -18.63 -22.75 -7.95
C ASP A 135 -19.82 -22.33 -8.84
#